data_AF-A0A4Q3VJT8-F1
#
_entry.id   AF-A0A4Q3VJT8-F1
#
_cell.length_a   1.000
_cell.length_b   1.000
_cell.length_c   1.000
_cell.angle_alpha   90.00
_cell.angle_beta   90.00
_cell.angle_gamma   90.00
#
_symmetry.space_group_name_H-M   'P 1'
#
loop_
_entity.id
_entity.type
_entity.pdbx_description
1 polymer ?
#
loop_
_entity_poly.entity_id
_entity_poly.type
_entity_poly.pdbx_seq_one_letter_code
_entity_poly.pdbx_strand_id
1 'polypeptide(L)'
;MKLQVLQQAGITTVSPGNCKQLAILIQSKLHVPISDTTLKRIFGFAAAKHGISLFTMDALAHYCDYQSWDNFCDQCSTDIAAAATIQHPVSMSRWTQNLSRRTLEALINSSGIPYPLTVKRRFIDDQLDFFAEGTQNATV
;
A
#
# COMPACT_ATOMS: atom_id res chain seq x y z
N MET A 1 3.77 -9.64 8.91
CA MET A 1 2.44 -9.51 9.55
C MET A 1 1.63 -10.80 9.46
N LYS A 2 1.26 -11.29 8.26
CA LYS A 2 0.44 -12.51 8.10
C LYS A 2 1.01 -13.70 8.87
N LEU A 3 2.32 -13.96 8.74
CA LEU A 3 3.00 -15.04 9.46
C LEU A 3 2.93 -14.89 10.99
N GLN A 4 3.11 -13.67 11.51
CA GLN A 4 3.04 -13.38 12.94
C GLN A 4 1.63 -13.63 13.50
N VAL A 5 0.59 -13.23 12.76
CA VAL A 5 -0.81 -13.51 13.15
C VAL A 5 -1.06 -15.01 13.21
N LEU A 6 -0.46 -15.79 12.30
CA LEU A 6 -0.60 -17.24 12.27
C LEU A 6 0.18 -17.95 13.39
N GLN A 7 1.38 -17.47 13.70
CA GLN A 7 2.14 -17.94 14.85
C GLN A 7 1.37 -17.68 16.15
N GLN A 8 0.82 -16.48 16.32
CA GLN A 8 0.06 -16.11 17.51
C GLN A 8 -1.26 -16.89 17.63
N ALA A 9 -1.89 -17.22 16.49
CA ALA A 9 -3.08 -18.06 16.46
C ALA A 9 -2.80 -19.57 16.57
N GLY A 10 -1.53 -19.99 16.53
CA GLY A 10 -1.14 -21.41 16.53
C GLY A 10 -1.53 -22.17 15.27
N ILE A 11 -1.71 -21.48 14.14
CA ILE A 11 -2.18 -22.07 12.87
C ILE A 11 -0.99 -22.17 11.90
N THR A 12 -0.63 -23.38 11.46
CA THR A 12 0.48 -23.59 10.52
C THR A 12 0.08 -23.38 9.06
N THR A 13 -1.16 -23.69 8.69
CA THR A 13 -1.69 -23.53 7.34
C THR A 13 -3.05 -22.85 7.36
N VAL A 14 -3.20 -21.78 6.57
CA VAL A 14 -4.46 -21.02 6.53
C VAL A 14 -5.40 -21.65 5.52
N SER A 15 -6.59 -22.00 5.99
CA SER A 15 -7.74 -22.37 5.16
C SER A 15 -8.84 -21.31 5.31
N PRO A 16 -9.71 -21.11 4.31
CA PRO A 16 -10.86 -20.21 4.43
C PRO A 16 -11.77 -20.49 5.63
N GLY A 17 -11.80 -21.73 6.15
CA GLY A 17 -12.53 -22.08 7.37
C GLY A 17 -11.91 -21.50 8.65
N ASN A 18 -10.58 -21.39 8.68
CA ASN A 18 -9.82 -20.91 9.83
C ASN A 18 -9.98 -19.39 10.01
N CYS A 19 -10.31 -18.65 8.94
CA CYS A 19 -10.54 -17.20 9.01
C CYS A 19 -11.70 -16.84 9.96
N LYS A 20 -12.74 -17.67 10.06
CA LYS A 20 -13.85 -17.46 11.00
C LYS A 20 -13.40 -17.66 12.45
N GLN A 21 -12.59 -18.69 12.72
CA GLN A 21 -12.03 -18.92 14.05
C GLN A 21 -11.10 -17.79 14.45
N LEU A 22 -10.25 -17.34 13.52
CA LEU A 22 -9.34 -16.23 13.75
C LEU A 22 -10.08 -14.92 14.06
N ALA A 23 -11.19 -14.63 13.37
CA ALA A 23 -12.04 -13.48 13.67
C ALA A 23 -12.55 -13.52 15.12
N ILE A 24 -13.00 -14.68 15.57
CA ILE A 24 -13.49 -14.86 16.95
C ILE A 24 -12.35 -14.68 17.96
N LEU A 25 -11.16 -15.24 17.69
CA LEU A 25 -10.00 -15.12 18.56
C LEU A 25 -9.50 -13.68 18.70
N ILE A 26 -9.47 -12.94 17.59
CA ILE A 26 -9.07 -11.52 17.61
C ILE A 26 -10.11 -10.71 18.39
N GLN A 27 -11.40 -10.94 18.13
CA GLN A 27 -12.49 -10.28 18.85
C GLN A 27 -12.46 -10.59 20.35
N SER A 28 -12.11 -11.82 20.76
CA SER A 28 -12.02 -12.17 22.18
C SER A 28 -10.81 -11.54 22.87
N LYS A 29 -9.69 -11.36 22.16
CA LYS A 29 -8.46 -10.79 22.73
C LYS A 29 -8.49 -9.25 22.79
N LEU A 30 -8.93 -8.60 21.72
CA LEU A 30 -8.84 -7.14 21.55
C LEU A 30 -10.19 -6.42 21.74
N HIS A 31 -11.29 -7.15 21.83
CA HIS A 31 -12.64 -6.59 21.81
C HIS A 31 -13.00 -5.78 20.54
N VAL A 32 -12.21 -5.91 19.47
CA VAL A 32 -12.46 -5.25 18.18
C VAL A 32 -13.11 -6.22 17.17
N PRO A 33 -14.23 -5.84 16.53
CA PRO A 33 -14.88 -6.67 15.52
C PRO A 33 -14.16 -6.63 14.18
N ILE A 34 -13.62 -7.78 13.77
CA ILE A 34 -13.09 -8.00 12.42
C ILE A 34 -13.91 -9.12 11.77
N SER A 35 -14.43 -8.87 10.57
CA SER A 35 -15.22 -9.87 9.85
C SER A 35 -14.35 -10.98 9.24
N ASP A 36 -14.90 -12.19 9.15
CA ASP A 36 -14.28 -13.32 8.42
C ASP A 36 -13.90 -12.92 6.98
N THR A 37 -14.77 -12.17 6.29
CA THR A 37 -14.50 -11.70 4.92
C THR A 37 -13.31 -10.73 4.84
N THR A 38 -13.08 -9.94 5.90
CA THR A 38 -11.93 -9.04 5.99
C THR A 38 -10.64 -9.85 6.09
N LEU A 39 -10.62 -10.88 6.94
CA LEU A 39 -9.46 -11.78 7.07
C LEU A 39 -9.23 -12.57 5.78
N LYS A 40 -10.29 -13.08 5.13
CA LYS A 40 -10.17 -13.75 3.82
C LYS A 40 -9.51 -12.85 2.77
N ARG A 41 -9.83 -11.56 2.75
CA ARG A 41 -9.14 -10.59 1.87
C ARG A 41 -7.67 -10.40 2.25
N ILE A 42 -7.34 -10.31 3.55
CA ILE A 42 -5.95 -10.19 4.02
C ILE A 42 -5.10 -11.40 3.63
N PHE A 43 -5.63 -12.61 3.79
CA PHE A 43 -4.93 -13.85 3.43
C PHE A 43 -5.00 -14.19 1.94
N GLY A 44 -5.76 -13.45 1.14
CA GLY A 44 -5.82 -13.62 -0.33
C GLY A 44 -6.85 -14.64 -0.82
N PHE A 45 -7.75 -15.13 0.04
CA PHE A 45 -8.85 -16.02 -0.35
C PHE A 45 -10.02 -15.29 -1.00
N ALA A 46 -10.08 -13.96 -0.87
CA ALA A 46 -11.12 -13.14 -1.47
C ALA A 46 -10.51 -11.90 -2.13
N ALA A 47 -11.03 -11.55 -3.31
CA ALA A 47 -10.61 -10.33 -4.00
C ALA A 47 -10.99 -9.07 -3.20
N ALA A 48 -10.06 -8.14 -3.07
CA ALA A 48 -10.29 -6.84 -2.45
C ALA A 48 -10.18 -5.74 -3.52
N LYS A 49 -11.25 -4.95 -3.69
CA LYS A 49 -11.23 -3.78 -4.59
C LYS A 49 -10.42 -2.61 -4.00
N HIS A 50 -10.36 -2.54 -2.68
CA HIS A 50 -9.67 -1.48 -1.92
C HIS A 50 -8.71 -2.13 -0.91
N GLY A 51 -7.68 -1.37 -0.52
CA GLY A 51 -6.77 -1.77 0.55
C GLY A 51 -7.48 -1.98 1.87
N ILE A 52 -6.82 -2.71 2.77
CA ILE A 52 -7.30 -2.91 4.14
C ILE A 52 -7.22 -1.56 4.89
N SER A 53 -8.17 -1.30 5.79
CA SER A 53 -8.16 -0.09 6.61
C SER A 53 -6.99 -0.10 7.59
N LEU A 54 -6.41 1.08 7.87
CA LEU A 54 -5.42 1.26 8.92
C LEU A 54 -5.92 0.73 10.27
N PHE A 55 -7.20 0.94 10.59
CA PHE A 55 -7.82 0.40 11.80
C PHE A 55 -7.71 -1.13 11.90
N THR A 56 -7.91 -1.84 10.78
CA THR A 56 -7.78 -3.30 10.74
C THR A 56 -6.33 -3.74 10.85
N MET A 57 -5.39 -2.99 10.25
CA MET A 57 -3.97 -3.28 10.37
C MET A 57 -3.47 -3.08 11.80
N ASP A 58 -3.90 -2.01 12.45
CA ASP A 58 -3.58 -1.69 13.83
C ASP A 58 -4.15 -2.73 14.81
N ALA A 59 -5.41 -3.12 14.63
CA ALA A 59 -6.03 -4.19 15.41
C ALA A 59 -5.27 -5.53 15.31
N LEU A 60 -4.73 -5.84 14.13
CA LEU A 60 -3.93 -7.05 13.95
C LEU A 60 -2.50 -6.91 14.51
N ALA A 61 -1.92 -5.72 14.50
CA ALA A 61 -0.65 -5.44 15.16
C ALA A 61 -0.79 -5.64 16.67
N HIS A 62 -1.85 -5.09 17.27
CA HIS A 62 -2.19 -5.28 18.69
C HIS A 62 -2.45 -6.74 19.04
N TYR A 63 -3.12 -7.49 18.14
CA TYR A 63 -3.32 -8.92 18.34
C TYR A 63 -1.99 -9.69 18.45
N CYS A 64 -0.97 -9.28 17.68
CA CYS A 64 0.39 -9.79 17.72
C CYS A 64 1.27 -9.14 18.81
N ASP A 65 0.67 -8.45 19.78
CA ASP A 65 1.34 -7.81 20.93
C ASP A 65 2.29 -6.65 20.56
N TYR A 66 2.07 -6.02 19.40
CA TYR A 66 2.70 -4.75 19.03
C TYR A 66 1.87 -3.56 19.51
N GLN A 67 2.53 -2.44 19.81
CA GLN A 67 1.86 -1.23 20.33
C GLN A 67 1.04 -0.49 19.27
N SER A 68 1.43 -0.57 18.01
CA SER A 68 0.74 0.05 16.87
C SER A 68 1.18 -0.58 15.56
N TRP A 69 0.43 -0.32 14.49
CA TRP A 69 0.83 -0.68 13.12
C TRP A 69 2.19 -0.08 12.72
N ASP A 70 2.47 1.17 13.11
CA ASP A 70 3.74 1.82 12.81
C ASP A 70 4.91 1.12 13.52
N ASN A 71 4.75 0.76 14.79
CA ASN A 71 5.76 0.03 15.54
C ASN A 71 6.05 -1.35 14.91
N PHE A 72 5.02 -2.02 14.40
CA PHE A 72 5.17 -3.25 13.63
C PHE A 72 5.97 -3.02 12.34
N CYS A 73 5.69 -1.92 11.62
CA CYS A 73 6.41 -1.56 10.40
C CYS A 73 7.88 -1.25 10.67
N ASP A 74 8.19 -0.54 11.75
CA ASP A 74 9.56 -0.19 12.14
C ASP A 74 10.37 -1.45 12.46
N GLN A 75 9.83 -2.36 13.27
CA GLN A 75 10.50 -3.63 13.61
C GLN A 75 10.68 -4.54 12.38
N CYS A 76 9.70 -4.58 11.47
CA CYS A 76 9.87 -5.30 10.22
C CYS A 76 10.90 -4.65 9.30
N SER A 77 10.99 -3.32 9.29
CA SER A 77 11.96 -2.60 8.47
C SER A 77 13.38 -2.81 8.96
N THR A 78 13.60 -2.97 10.27
CA THR A 78 14.92 -3.32 10.82
C THR A 78 15.32 -4.75 10.49
N ASP A 79 14.38 -5.70 10.52
CA ASP A 79 14.63 -7.10 10.12
C ASP A 79 14.89 -7.23 8.61
N ILE A 80 14.19 -6.43 7.80
CA ILE A 80 14.39 -6.38 6.34
C ILE A 80 15.69 -5.64 6.02
N ALA A 81 16.09 -4.58 6.74
CA ALA A 81 17.36 -3.89 6.50
C ALA A 81 18.58 -4.79 6.73
N ALA A 82 18.48 -5.76 7.65
CA ALA A 82 19.50 -6.80 7.83
C ALA A 82 19.53 -7.84 6.68
N ALA A 83 18.44 -7.98 5.92
CA ALA A 83 18.30 -8.94 4.81
C ALA A 83 18.25 -8.29 3.39
N ALA A 84 18.11 -6.97 3.29
CA ALA A 84 17.82 -6.25 2.05
C ALA A 84 18.97 -5.30 1.66
N THR A 85 20.08 -5.88 1.23
CA THR A 85 21.07 -5.17 0.42
C THR A 85 20.54 -4.81 -0.98
N ILE A 86 19.35 -5.29 -1.41
CA ILE A 86 18.81 -4.95 -2.74
C ILE A 86 17.28 -4.86 -2.71
N GLN A 87 16.72 -3.68 -2.42
CA GLN A 87 15.37 -3.32 -2.86
C GLN A 87 15.45 -2.05 -3.70
N HIS A 88 15.47 -2.24 -5.02
CA HIS A 88 15.49 -1.15 -5.98
C HIS A 88 14.17 -0.34 -5.95
N PRO A 89 14.21 0.98 -6.24
CA PRO A 89 13.07 1.92 -6.28
C PRO A 89 12.06 1.70 -7.44
N VAL A 90 12.00 0.48 -7.99
CA VAL A 90 11.27 0.15 -9.23
C VAL A 90 9.75 0.20 -9.06
N SER A 91 9.23 0.20 -7.82
CA SER A 91 7.78 0.28 -7.58
C SER A 91 7.20 1.69 -7.77
N MET A 92 7.97 2.74 -7.44
CA MET A 92 7.46 4.12 -7.45
C MET A 92 7.32 4.66 -8.87
N SER A 93 8.33 4.45 -9.72
CA SER A 93 8.31 4.91 -11.12
C SER A 93 7.18 4.29 -11.93
N ARG A 94 6.87 3.01 -11.68
CA ARG A 94 5.77 2.31 -12.36
C ARG A 94 4.40 2.83 -11.93
N TRP A 95 4.25 3.18 -10.65
CA TRP A 95 3.00 3.77 -10.15
C TRP A 95 2.80 5.18 -10.70
N THR A 96 3.84 6.02 -10.68
CA THR A 96 3.76 7.38 -11.23
C THR A 96 3.44 7.36 -12.74
N GLN A 97 4.07 6.47 -13.52
CA GLN A 97 3.74 6.30 -14.94
C GLN A 97 2.27 5.94 -15.17
N ASN A 98 1.72 5.04 -14.36
CA ASN A 98 0.31 4.65 -14.46
C ASN A 98 -0.63 5.80 -14.08
N LEU A 99 -0.28 6.58 -13.06
CA LEU A 99 -1.04 7.76 -12.65
C LEU A 99 -1.04 8.81 -13.77
N SER A 100 0.15 9.16 -14.29
CA SER A 100 0.29 10.10 -15.42
C SER A 100 -0.50 9.66 -16.64
N ARG A 101 -0.46 8.36 -16.99
CA ARG A 101 -1.24 7.81 -18.11
C ARG A 101 -2.75 8.02 -17.90
N ARG A 102 -3.27 7.70 -16.73
CA ARG A 102 -4.71 7.86 -16.42
C ARG A 102 -5.16 9.31 -16.48
N THR A 103 -4.35 10.22 -15.95
CA THR A 103 -4.63 11.67 -16.01
C THR A 103 -4.63 12.17 -17.46
N LEU A 104 -3.67 11.72 -18.26
CA LEU A 104 -3.57 12.06 -19.68
C LEU A 104 -4.81 11.56 -20.45
N GLU A 105 -5.24 10.32 -20.22
CA GLU A 105 -6.46 9.76 -20.82
C GLU A 105 -7.71 10.57 -20.44
N ALA A 106 -7.85 10.97 -19.18
CA ALA A 106 -8.96 11.81 -18.75
C ALA A 106 -8.92 13.20 -19.42
N LEU A 107 -7.74 13.81 -19.58
CA LEU A 107 -7.57 15.08 -20.28
C LEU A 107 -7.91 14.98 -21.78
N ILE A 108 -7.48 13.91 -22.46
CA ILE A 108 -7.87 13.65 -23.85
C ILE A 108 -9.39 13.55 -23.97
N ASN A 109 -10.03 12.80 -23.08
CA ASN A 109 -11.47 12.55 -23.14
C ASN A 109 -12.30 13.78 -22.76
N SER A 110 -11.73 14.73 -22.00
CA SER A 110 -12.40 15.96 -21.56
C SER A 110 -12.07 17.18 -22.42
N SER A 111 -11.08 17.10 -23.31
CA SER A 111 -10.76 18.18 -24.24
C SER A 111 -11.83 18.28 -25.33
N GLY A 112 -12.41 19.46 -25.51
CA GLY A 112 -13.38 19.75 -26.58
C GLY A 112 -12.77 19.84 -27.98
N ILE A 113 -11.44 19.70 -28.09
CA ILE A 113 -10.69 19.65 -29.35
C ILE A 113 -9.83 18.37 -29.35
N PRO A 114 -9.55 17.76 -30.51
CA PRO A 114 -8.64 16.63 -30.58
C PRO A 114 -7.29 16.98 -29.93
N TYR A 115 -6.87 16.17 -28.95
CA TYR A 115 -5.65 16.42 -28.17
C TYR A 115 -4.40 16.79 -29.00
N PRO A 116 -4.12 16.16 -30.17
CA PRO A 116 -2.97 16.53 -31.01
C PRO A 116 -3.03 17.96 -31.58
N LEU A 117 -4.22 18.58 -31.64
CA LEU A 117 -4.43 19.95 -32.11
C LEU A 117 -4.33 20.98 -30.97
N THR A 118 -4.12 20.54 -29.73
CA THR A 118 -3.94 21.43 -28.59
C THR A 118 -2.56 22.09 -28.67
N VAL A 119 -2.51 23.41 -28.48
CA VAL A 119 -1.25 24.17 -28.49
C VAL A 119 -0.32 23.67 -27.37
N LYS A 120 0.88 23.22 -27.75
CA LYS A 120 1.90 22.77 -26.80
C LYS A 120 2.42 23.94 -25.97
N ARG A 121 2.44 23.79 -24.65
CA ARG A 121 2.92 24.81 -23.69
C ARG A 121 4.40 24.62 -23.40
N ARG A 122 5.26 24.98 -24.36
CA ARG A 122 6.73 24.82 -24.28
C ARG A 122 7.35 25.46 -23.03
N PHE A 123 6.82 26.59 -22.58
CA PHE A 123 7.31 27.29 -21.38
C PHE A 123 7.34 26.40 -20.12
N ILE A 124 6.39 25.47 -19.96
CA ILE A 124 6.39 24.57 -18.79
C ILE A 124 7.48 23.50 -18.93
N ASP A 125 7.69 22.99 -20.15
CA ASP A 125 8.75 22.04 -20.45
C ASP A 125 10.12 22.69 -20.20
N ASP A 126 10.32 23.93 -20.68
CA ASP A 126 11.54 24.70 -20.46
C ASP A 126 11.81 24.96 -18.96
N GLN A 127 10.77 25.25 -18.17
CA GLN A 127 10.90 25.40 -16.71
C GLN A 127 11.21 24.08 -15.99
N LEU A 128 10.62 22.98 -16.44
CA LEU A 128 10.88 21.65 -15.90
C LEU A 128 12.30 21.18 -16.22
N ASP A 129 12.78 21.42 -17.44
CA ASP A 129 14.14 21.10 -17.87
C ASP A 129 15.15 21.95 -17.07
N PHE A 130 14.90 23.26 -16.94
CA PHE A 130 15.71 24.12 -16.08
C PHE A 130 15.75 23.65 -14.62
N PHE A 131 14.61 23.19 -14.09
CA PHE A 131 14.55 22.63 -12.73
C PHE A 131 15.30 21.30 -12.62
N ALA A 132 15.20 20.43 -13.62
CA ALA A 132 15.87 19.13 -13.64
C ALA A 132 17.40 19.24 -13.77
N GLU A 133 17.88 20.25 -14.52
CA GLU A 133 19.30 20.55 -14.70
C GLU A 133 19.89 21.40 -13.56
N GLY A 134 19.04 22.15 -12.84
CA GLY A 134 19.45 23.01 -11.75
C GLY A 134 19.95 22.24 -10.52
N THR A 135 21.07 22.68 -9.95
CA THR A 135 21.63 22.17 -8.67
C THR A 135 20.79 22.54 -7.43
N GLN A 136 19.71 23.32 -7.61
CA GLN A 136 18.84 23.77 -6.53
C GLN A 136 17.62 22.84 -6.42
N ASN A 137 17.86 21.62 -5.98
CA ASN A 137 16.84 20.68 -5.57
C ASN A 137 16.14 21.32 -4.36
N ALA A 138 14.95 21.87 -4.57
CA ALA A 138 13.97 22.39 -3.60
C ALA A 138 14.47 22.70 -2.16
N THR A 139 14.34 23.97 -1.81
CA THR A 139 14.33 24.58 -0.47
C THR A 139 14.16 23.63 0.71
N VAL A 140 15.07 23.76 1.69
CA VAL A 140 15.04 23.14 3.04
C VAL A 140 13.75 23.47 3.79
#